data_AF-A0A7W8QZC9-F1
#
_entry.id   AF-A0A7W8QZC9-F1
#
_cell.length_a   1.000
_cell.length_b   1.000
_cell.length_c   1.000
_cell.angle_alpha   90.00
_cell.angle_beta   90.00
_cell.angle_gamma   90.00
#
_symmetry.space_group_name_H-M   'P 1'
#
loop_
_entity.id
_entity.type
_entity.pdbx_description
1 polymer ?
#
loop_
_entity_poly.entity_id
_entity_poly.type
_entity_poly.pdbx_seq_one_letter_code
_entity_poly.pdbx_strand_id
1 'polypeptide(L)'
;MNKKRNVILFGAGAVIDWGGPKTPDLTKLIRERGFYTKDGKTRITDFIYNKLLEVPGYDETDINFETIINVIEELIVYYANHGLRKKVPALMKPFFNINFEDEILNFSIIGGEVKQLYKLHIPGKDDEWSIMNHGEETPEQFFLQQLLAHLLTDITIEIEQYAYHTASKTNVLTEQNAEMNKLFQDWVNLINGNDVLRMYTLNYDRNFKILLTQSTYKYEIFEGFDCGDVIGYTDQLKPQARRILEDQDSHIHYNLHGSVFWRVRALNQYQLELPEFYLACGAYIEQNTDEFPTFQSEKGKTVFLTNFITGYQKTQRAIFSPFKQMQAAFDRDCIFCDKLIIVG
;
A
#
# COMPACT_ATOMS: atom_id res chain seq x y z
N MET A 1 -22.12 19.85 -27.80
CA MET A 1 -21.99 20.37 -26.42
C MET A 1 -20.74 19.74 -25.83
N ASN A 2 -19.83 20.53 -25.26
CA ASN A 2 -18.72 19.96 -24.49
C ASN A 2 -19.31 19.34 -23.21
N LYS A 3 -19.04 18.06 -22.97
CA LYS A 3 -19.38 17.40 -21.70
C LYS A 3 -18.64 18.13 -20.58
N LYS A 4 -19.31 18.35 -19.44
CA LYS A 4 -18.62 18.87 -18.25
C LYS A 4 -17.72 17.79 -17.66
N ARG A 5 -16.80 18.19 -16.80
CA ARG A 5 -15.92 17.30 -16.05
C ARG A 5 -16.21 17.38 -14.57
N ASN A 6 -16.70 16.27 -14.01
CA ASN A 6 -16.99 16.12 -12.60
C ASN A 6 -15.88 15.30 -11.95
N VAL A 7 -15.19 15.88 -10.98
CA VAL A 7 -14.15 15.22 -10.20
C VAL A 7 -14.71 14.85 -8.83
N ILE A 8 -14.49 13.60 -8.42
CA ILE A 8 -14.80 13.13 -7.06
C ILE A 8 -13.51 12.63 -6.42
N LEU A 9 -13.19 13.16 -5.24
CA LEU A 9 -12.14 12.64 -4.38
C LEU A 9 -12.76 11.91 -3.18
N PHE A 10 -12.50 10.62 -3.07
CA PHE A 10 -12.88 9.78 -1.95
C PHE A 10 -11.73 9.67 -0.95
N GLY A 11 -11.92 10.23 0.25
CA GLY A 11 -11.02 10.09 1.37
C GLY A 11 -11.01 8.66 1.94
N ALA A 12 -10.08 8.40 2.86
CA ALA A 12 -9.84 7.07 3.44
C ALA A 12 -11.03 6.50 4.26
N GLY A 13 -12.05 7.31 4.56
CA GLY A 13 -13.27 6.89 5.25
C GLY A 13 -14.46 6.61 4.32
N ALA A 14 -14.34 6.87 3.02
CA ALA A 14 -15.48 6.83 2.09
C ALA A 14 -16.07 5.42 1.88
N VAL A 15 -15.39 4.37 2.34
CA VAL A 15 -15.80 2.96 2.20
C VAL A 15 -16.26 2.33 3.52
N ILE A 16 -16.38 3.10 4.61
CA ILE A 16 -16.80 2.60 5.93
C ILE A 16 -18.18 1.91 5.86
N ASP A 17 -19.12 2.47 5.08
CA ASP A 17 -20.46 1.90 4.92
C ASP A 17 -20.46 0.55 4.19
N TRP A 18 -19.37 0.20 3.51
CA TRP A 18 -19.15 -1.12 2.91
C TRP A 18 -18.37 -2.07 3.81
N GLY A 19 -18.06 -1.69 5.04
CA GLY A 19 -17.23 -2.47 5.97
C GLY A 19 -15.75 -2.10 5.95
N GLY A 20 -15.38 -0.97 5.34
CA GLY A 20 -14.02 -0.45 5.40
C GLY A 20 -13.57 -0.13 6.84
N PRO A 21 -12.33 -0.46 7.22
CA PRO A 21 -11.84 -0.22 8.57
C PRO A 21 -11.60 1.27 8.84
N LYS A 22 -11.82 1.71 10.08
CA LYS A 22 -11.44 3.07 10.49
C LYS A 22 -9.97 3.12 10.87
N THR A 23 -9.38 4.31 10.86
CA THR A 23 -8.00 4.53 11.32
C THR A 23 -7.72 3.95 12.72
N PRO A 24 -8.61 4.10 13.73
CA PRO A 24 -8.40 3.47 15.04
C PRO A 24 -8.39 1.94 14.98
N ASP A 25 -9.20 1.33 14.10
CA ASP A 25 -9.28 -0.13 13.95
C ASP A 25 -7.96 -0.68 13.39
N LEU A 26 -7.42 -0.04 12.34
CA LEU A 26 -6.11 -0.40 11.78
C LEU A 26 -4.96 -0.13 12.76
N THR A 27 -5.05 0.95 13.54
CA THR A 27 -4.04 1.28 14.56
C THR A 27 -4.00 0.22 15.66
N LYS A 28 -5.17 -0.20 16.14
CA LYS A 28 -5.27 -1.30 17.09
C LYS A 28 -4.73 -2.61 16.50
N LEU A 29 -5.14 -2.95 15.28
CA LEU A 29 -4.71 -4.14 14.58
C LEU A 29 -3.18 -4.23 14.55
N ILE A 30 -2.49 -3.22 14.03
CA ILE A 30 -1.03 -3.32 13.89
C ILE A 30 -0.29 -3.35 15.23
N ARG A 31 -0.83 -2.70 16.28
CA ARG A 31 -0.26 -2.75 17.64
C ARG A 31 -0.31 -4.15 18.23
N GLU A 32 -1.34 -4.91 17.91
CA GLU A 32 -1.54 -6.28 18.40
C GLU A 32 -0.77 -7.33 17.58
N ARG A 33 -0.39 -6.99 16.34
CA ARG A 33 0.13 -7.95 15.35
C ARG A 33 1.63 -7.88 15.06
N GLY A 34 2.36 -6.89 15.54
CA GLY A 34 3.82 -6.81 15.34
C GLY A 34 4.57 -8.02 15.91
N PHE A 35 5.84 -8.20 15.55
CA PHE A 35 6.68 -9.23 16.19
C PHE A 35 6.90 -8.91 17.67
N TYR A 36 7.23 -9.92 18.47
CA TYR A 36 7.55 -9.71 19.88
C TYR A 36 8.93 -9.08 20.05
N THR A 37 9.08 -8.16 20.99
CA THR A 37 10.37 -7.70 21.51
C THR A 37 11.10 -8.82 22.26
N LYS A 38 12.38 -8.61 22.61
CA LYS A 38 13.20 -9.64 23.31
C LYS A 38 12.65 -10.05 24.69
N ASP A 39 11.76 -9.26 25.29
CA ASP A 39 11.05 -9.63 26.52
C ASP A 39 10.02 -10.78 26.31
N GLY A 40 9.71 -11.12 25.05
CA GLY A 40 8.74 -12.13 24.66
C GLY A 40 7.28 -11.78 24.97
N LYS A 41 6.99 -10.53 25.35
CA LYS A 41 5.66 -10.09 25.80
C LYS A 41 5.14 -8.89 25.03
N THR A 42 5.98 -7.86 24.85
CA THR A 42 5.58 -6.62 24.19
C THR A 42 5.69 -6.80 22.67
N ARG A 43 4.76 -6.23 21.91
CA ARG A 43 4.90 -6.18 20.44
C ARG A 43 5.75 -4.97 20.06
N ILE A 44 6.62 -5.11 19.05
CA ILE A 44 7.48 -4.01 18.56
C ILE A 44 6.64 -2.79 18.18
N THR A 45 5.49 -3.00 17.54
CA THR A 45 4.57 -1.93 17.13
C THR A 45 3.95 -1.20 18.33
N ASP A 46 3.59 -1.93 19.39
CA ASP A 46 3.11 -1.32 20.64
C ASP A 46 4.23 -0.61 21.41
N PHE A 47 5.43 -1.17 21.40
CA PHE A 47 6.63 -0.52 21.95
C PHE A 47 6.90 0.82 21.24
N ILE A 48 6.84 0.84 19.90
CA ILE A 48 6.99 2.07 19.10
C ILE A 48 5.91 3.09 19.49
N TYR A 49 4.65 2.67 19.55
CA TYR A 49 3.53 3.54 19.95
C TYR A 49 3.77 4.19 21.32
N ASN A 50 4.12 3.38 22.33
CA ASN A 50 4.38 3.88 23.68
C ASN A 50 5.60 4.81 23.73
N LYS A 51 6.66 4.53 22.95
CA LYS A 51 7.83 5.39 22.88
C LYS A 51 7.55 6.74 22.22
N LEU A 52 6.67 6.78 21.22
CA LEU A 52 6.24 8.04 20.62
C LEU A 52 5.44 8.89 21.62
N LEU A 53 4.59 8.27 22.45
CA LEU A 53 3.84 8.97 23.51
C LEU A 53 4.74 9.55 24.63
N GLU A 54 5.94 9.01 24.83
CA GLU A 54 6.91 9.57 25.78
C GLU A 54 7.54 10.89 25.28
N VAL A 55 7.46 11.18 23.98
CA VAL A 55 8.07 12.38 23.38
C VAL A 55 7.14 13.59 23.57
N PRO A 56 7.61 14.70 24.17
CA PRO A 56 6.82 15.91 24.31
C PRO A 56 6.31 16.40 22.94
N GLY A 57 4.99 16.56 22.82
CA GLY A 57 4.33 17.07 21.62
C GLY A 57 3.61 16.02 20.76
N TYR A 58 3.72 14.73 21.10
CA TYR A 58 2.82 13.71 20.58
C TYR A 58 1.73 13.37 21.61
N ASP A 59 0.49 13.27 21.16
CA ASP A 59 -0.60 12.67 21.93
C ASP A 59 -1.22 11.45 21.21
N GLU A 60 -2.19 10.80 21.86
CA GLU A 60 -2.85 9.60 21.32
C GLU A 60 -3.58 9.86 19.99
N THR A 61 -3.97 11.12 19.70
CA THR A 61 -4.65 11.51 18.47
C THR A 61 -3.69 11.73 17.31
N ASP A 62 -2.42 12.04 17.61
CA ASP A 62 -1.37 12.21 16.61
C ASP A 62 -0.78 10.89 16.11
N ILE A 63 -0.91 9.81 16.89
CA ILE A 63 -0.25 8.53 16.61
C ILE A 63 -1.25 7.51 16.09
N ASN A 64 -1.13 7.18 14.81
CA ASN A 64 -1.94 6.18 14.14
C ASN A 64 -1.09 5.09 13.46
N PHE A 65 -1.74 4.17 12.76
CA PHE A 65 -1.06 3.07 12.08
C PHE A 65 0.01 3.54 11.07
N GLU A 66 -0.25 4.63 10.34
CA GLU A 66 0.73 5.20 9.40
C GLU A 66 1.97 5.72 10.14
N THR A 67 1.79 6.28 11.33
CA THR A 67 2.88 6.80 12.18
C THR A 67 3.79 5.67 12.66
N ILE A 68 3.22 4.54 13.07
CA ILE A 68 4.00 3.36 13.48
C ILE A 68 4.74 2.76 12.29
N ILE A 69 4.06 2.60 11.14
CA ILE A 69 4.69 2.13 9.90
C ILE A 69 5.85 3.04 9.50
N ASN A 70 5.71 4.36 9.64
CA ASN A 70 6.79 5.32 9.38
C ASN A 70 8.04 5.04 10.18
N VAL A 71 7.90 4.80 11.48
CA VAL A 71 9.06 4.50 12.32
C VAL A 71 9.75 3.23 11.82
N ILE A 72 8.99 2.19 11.46
CA ILE A 72 9.54 0.95 10.92
C ILE A 72 10.28 1.20 9.59
N GLU A 73 9.70 2.00 8.69
CA GLU A 73 10.32 2.38 7.42
C GLU A 73 11.64 3.14 7.62
N GLU A 74 11.67 4.11 8.53
CA GLU A 74 12.90 4.85 8.87
C GLU A 74 13.96 3.94 9.50
N LEU A 75 13.55 2.97 10.32
CA LEU A 75 14.46 1.94 10.85
C LEU A 75 15.02 1.05 9.74
N ILE A 76 14.21 0.63 8.76
CA ILE A 76 14.68 -0.12 7.59
C ILE A 76 15.77 0.68 6.86
N VAL A 77 15.55 1.98 6.64
CA VAL A 77 16.54 2.85 6.00
C VAL A 77 17.80 3.00 6.85
N TYR A 78 17.67 3.16 8.17
CA TYR A 78 18.80 3.28 9.09
C TYR A 78 19.73 2.05 9.05
N TYR A 79 19.16 0.84 9.00
CA TYR A 79 19.95 -0.39 8.94
C TYR A 79 20.44 -0.76 7.54
N ALA A 80 19.95 -0.09 6.49
CA ALA A 80 20.34 -0.39 5.13
C ALA A 80 21.82 -0.10 4.84
N ASN A 81 22.42 -0.97 4.04
CA ASN A 81 23.71 -0.74 3.39
C ASN A 81 23.50 -0.37 1.92
N HIS A 82 24.47 0.34 1.35
CA HIS A 82 24.48 0.68 -0.07
C HIS A 82 25.83 0.39 -0.74
N GLY A 83 25.77 0.10 -2.05
CA GLY A 83 26.94 -0.11 -2.90
C GLY A 83 27.29 -1.59 -3.11
N LEU A 84 27.40 -1.98 -4.39
CA LEU A 84 27.63 -3.37 -4.81
C LEU A 84 28.98 -3.93 -4.36
N ARG A 85 30.07 -3.16 -4.50
CA ARG A 85 31.45 -3.63 -4.21
C ARG A 85 31.93 -3.30 -2.80
N LYS A 86 31.48 -2.16 -2.26
CA LYS A 86 31.81 -1.70 -0.91
C LYS A 86 30.49 -1.32 -0.26
N LYS A 87 30.07 -2.12 0.71
CA LYS A 87 28.91 -1.82 1.55
C LYS A 87 29.23 -0.59 2.39
N VAL A 88 28.43 0.45 2.23
CA VAL A 88 28.50 1.68 3.00
C VAL A 88 27.19 1.78 3.78
N PRO A 89 27.23 2.08 5.09
CA PRO A 89 26.01 2.22 5.88
C PRO A 89 25.17 3.42 5.44
N ALA A 90 23.90 3.46 5.87
CA ALA A 90 23.06 4.63 5.73
C ALA A 90 23.73 5.90 6.26
N LEU A 91 23.46 7.04 5.61
CA LEU A 91 24.09 8.33 5.93
C LEU A 91 23.85 8.78 7.38
N MET A 92 22.74 8.34 7.98
CA MET A 92 22.35 8.70 9.36
C MET A 92 23.11 7.89 10.42
N LYS A 93 23.57 6.69 10.08
CA LYS A 93 24.17 5.74 11.03
C LYS A 93 25.40 6.28 11.79
N PRO A 94 26.30 7.10 11.19
CA PRO A 94 27.41 7.70 11.94
C PRO A 94 27.02 8.77 12.95
N PHE A 95 25.81 9.32 12.84
CA PHE A 95 25.36 10.47 13.65
C PHE A 95 24.38 10.08 14.75
N PHE A 96 23.65 8.99 14.57
CA PHE A 96 22.59 8.55 15.48
C PHE A 96 22.83 7.10 15.87
N ASN A 97 22.54 6.79 17.14
CA ASN A 97 22.49 5.43 17.66
C ASN A 97 21.08 5.15 18.16
N ILE A 98 20.59 3.94 17.93
CA ILE A 98 19.29 3.50 18.43
C ILE A 98 19.47 2.96 19.85
N ASN A 99 18.87 3.65 20.82
CA ASN A 99 19.00 3.29 22.24
C ASN A 99 18.26 2.02 22.63
N PHE A 100 17.37 1.52 21.76
CA PHE A 100 16.46 0.42 22.03
C PHE A 100 16.68 -0.79 21.09
N GLU A 101 17.83 -0.84 20.44
CA GLU A 101 18.17 -1.88 19.44
C GLU A 101 18.10 -3.28 20.08
N ASP A 102 18.59 -3.40 21.31
CA ASP A 102 18.58 -4.65 22.05
C ASP A 102 17.18 -5.11 22.46
N GLU A 103 16.20 -4.22 22.55
CA GLU A 103 14.82 -4.56 22.89
C GLU A 103 14.03 -4.98 21.65
N ILE A 104 14.18 -4.26 20.53
CA ILE A 104 13.33 -4.44 19.35
C ILE A 104 13.84 -5.49 18.37
N LEU A 105 15.16 -5.72 18.29
CA LEU A 105 15.73 -6.67 17.34
C LEU A 105 15.72 -8.10 17.90
N ASN A 106 14.54 -8.71 17.89
CA ASN A 106 14.33 -10.06 18.39
C ASN A 106 14.32 -11.09 17.25
N PHE A 107 15.51 -11.43 16.76
CA PHE A 107 15.71 -12.48 15.78
C PHE A 107 17.05 -13.18 16.00
N SER A 108 17.21 -14.34 15.36
CA SER A 108 18.52 -14.98 15.19
C SER A 108 18.67 -15.48 13.76
N ILE A 109 19.90 -15.80 13.36
CA ILE A 109 20.16 -16.33 12.02
C ILE A 109 20.05 -17.85 12.08
N ILE A 110 19.24 -18.44 11.20
CA ILE A 110 19.13 -19.90 11.10
C ILE A 110 20.49 -20.45 10.66
N GLY A 111 21.06 -21.33 11.48
CA GLY A 111 22.42 -21.85 11.29
C GLY A 111 23.55 -20.97 11.85
N GLY A 112 23.23 -19.83 12.49
CA GLY A 112 24.15 -19.07 13.34
C GLY A 112 25.14 -18.13 12.65
N GLU A 113 25.24 -18.14 11.32
CA GLU A 113 26.20 -17.32 10.57
C GLU A 113 25.53 -16.61 9.39
N VAL A 114 25.86 -15.32 9.20
CA VAL A 114 25.47 -14.58 8.00
C VAL A 114 26.29 -15.12 6.81
N LYS A 115 25.63 -15.85 5.92
CA LYS A 115 26.17 -16.26 4.61
C LYS A 115 25.59 -15.37 3.51
N GLN A 116 26.03 -15.56 2.27
CA GLN A 116 25.51 -14.79 1.12
C GLN A 116 23.99 -14.90 0.99
N LEU A 117 23.42 -16.04 1.36
CA LEU A 117 21.99 -16.27 1.52
C LEU A 117 21.77 -16.81 2.94
N TYR A 118 20.85 -16.21 3.67
CA TYR A 118 20.50 -16.56 5.05
C TYR A 118 18.99 -16.44 5.28
N LYS A 119 18.53 -17.10 6.33
CA LYS A 119 17.16 -17.03 6.83
C LYS A 119 17.18 -16.57 8.29
N LEU A 120 16.10 -15.91 8.70
CA LEU A 120 15.94 -15.46 10.08
C LEU A 120 15.00 -16.40 10.82
N HIS A 121 15.37 -16.72 12.05
CA HIS A 121 14.46 -17.23 13.07
C HIS A 121 13.84 -16.03 13.77
N ILE A 122 12.52 -15.92 13.71
CA ILE A 122 11.74 -14.87 14.35
C ILE A 122 10.81 -15.54 15.36
N PRO A 123 10.92 -15.25 16.67
CA PRO A 123 10.09 -15.90 17.68
C PRO A 123 8.60 -15.80 17.38
N GLY A 124 7.90 -16.94 17.44
CA GLY A 124 6.48 -17.04 17.11
C GLY A 124 6.19 -17.27 15.62
N LYS A 125 7.21 -17.33 14.76
CA LYS A 125 7.12 -17.85 13.39
C LYS A 125 7.79 -19.21 13.29
N ASP A 126 7.32 -20.01 12.34
CA ASP A 126 7.88 -21.31 12.03
C ASP A 126 9.01 -21.16 11.01
N ASP A 127 10.17 -21.74 11.33
CA ASP A 127 11.40 -21.67 10.55
C ASP A 127 11.27 -22.33 9.18
N GLU A 128 10.35 -23.29 9.01
CA GLU A 128 10.09 -23.93 7.70
C GLU A 128 9.60 -22.91 6.67
N TRP A 129 8.82 -21.92 7.12
CA TRP A 129 8.23 -20.87 6.30
C TRP A 129 9.07 -19.58 6.28
N SER A 130 10.29 -19.63 6.84
CA SER A 130 11.21 -18.49 6.80
C SER A 130 11.65 -18.18 5.37
N ILE A 131 11.60 -16.88 5.04
CA ILE A 131 12.00 -16.37 3.72
C ILE A 131 13.53 -16.26 3.67
N MET A 132 14.12 -16.67 2.55
CA MET A 132 15.54 -16.49 2.29
C MET A 132 15.81 -15.02 1.92
N ASN A 133 16.85 -14.41 2.45
CA ASN A 133 17.27 -13.12 1.91
C ASN A 133 17.82 -13.34 0.49
N HIS A 134 17.43 -12.50 -0.45
CA HIS A 134 17.85 -12.62 -1.86
C HIS A 134 18.86 -11.54 -2.29
N GLY A 135 19.28 -10.68 -1.36
CA GLY A 135 20.07 -9.51 -1.69
C GLY A 135 21.19 -9.19 -0.72
N GLU A 136 21.42 -7.89 -0.58
CA GLU A 136 22.53 -7.27 0.13
C GLU A 136 22.11 -6.74 1.50
N GLU A 137 20.90 -7.10 1.96
CA GLU A 137 20.31 -6.59 3.19
C GLU A 137 21.08 -7.06 4.42
N THR A 138 21.21 -6.17 5.41
CA THR A 138 21.68 -6.60 6.73
C THR A 138 20.58 -7.40 7.43
N PRO A 139 20.93 -8.27 8.40
CA PRO A 139 19.92 -9.04 9.13
C PRO A 139 18.85 -8.17 9.79
N GLU A 140 19.24 -7.00 10.31
CA GLU A 140 18.33 -6.04 10.96
C GLU A 140 17.38 -5.39 9.94
N GLN A 141 17.91 -4.98 8.77
CA GLN A 141 17.09 -4.47 7.67
C GLN A 141 16.08 -5.53 7.23
N PHE A 142 16.54 -6.77 7.00
CA PHE A 142 15.70 -7.87 6.52
C PHE A 142 14.62 -8.26 7.55
N PHE A 143 14.96 -8.26 8.84
CA PHE A 143 14.01 -8.45 9.93
C PHE A 143 12.88 -7.41 9.91
N LEU A 144 13.23 -6.13 9.77
CA LEU A 144 12.26 -5.04 9.76
C LEU A 144 11.43 -5.00 8.47
N GLN A 145 11.99 -5.39 7.32
CA GLN A 145 11.24 -5.57 6.08
C GLN A 145 10.21 -6.69 6.22
N GLN A 146 10.56 -7.81 6.86
CA GLN A 146 9.62 -8.88 7.17
C GLN A 146 8.54 -8.44 8.16
N LEU A 147 8.87 -7.59 9.14
CA LEU A 147 7.88 -6.98 10.05
C LEU A 147 6.90 -6.10 9.27
N LEU A 148 7.40 -5.21 8.41
CA LEU A 148 6.56 -4.33 7.61
C LEU A 148 5.64 -5.12 6.68
N ALA A 149 6.19 -6.11 5.96
CA ALA A 149 5.40 -7.01 5.12
C ALA A 149 4.33 -7.76 5.93
N HIS A 150 4.65 -8.16 7.17
CA HIS A 150 3.69 -8.80 8.05
C HIS A 150 2.48 -7.91 8.35
N LEU A 151 2.74 -6.65 8.74
CA LEU A 151 1.71 -5.67 9.08
C LEU A 151 0.86 -5.27 7.88
N LEU A 152 1.49 -5.05 6.72
CA LEU A 152 0.77 -4.71 5.49
C LEU A 152 -0.14 -5.84 5.04
N THR A 153 0.30 -7.09 5.20
CA THR A 153 -0.54 -8.25 4.91
C THR A 153 -1.78 -8.31 5.80
N ASP A 154 -1.66 -8.00 7.09
CA ASP A 154 -2.82 -7.95 7.98
C ASP A 154 -3.80 -6.84 7.57
N ILE A 155 -3.30 -5.66 7.16
CA ILE A 155 -4.14 -4.58 6.62
C ILE A 155 -4.81 -5.02 5.31
N THR A 156 -4.06 -5.69 4.43
CA THR A 156 -4.58 -6.25 3.18
C THR A 156 -5.74 -7.21 3.43
N ILE A 157 -5.61 -8.10 4.42
CA ILE A 157 -6.66 -9.06 4.78
C ILE A 157 -7.93 -8.34 5.24
N GLU A 158 -7.81 -7.30 6.08
CA GLU A 158 -8.97 -6.50 6.50
C GLU A 158 -9.67 -5.82 5.31
N ILE A 159 -8.91 -5.33 4.34
CA ILE A 159 -9.49 -4.70 3.16
C ILE A 159 -10.14 -5.72 2.22
N GLU A 160 -9.51 -6.88 2.04
CA GLU A 160 -10.04 -7.97 1.22
C GLU A 160 -11.39 -8.47 1.74
N GLN A 161 -11.61 -8.46 3.06
CA GLN A 161 -12.88 -8.88 3.66
C GLN A 161 -14.10 -8.15 3.08
N TYR A 162 -13.98 -6.88 2.71
CA TYR A 162 -15.09 -6.13 2.10
C TYR A 162 -14.90 -5.87 0.60
N ALA A 163 -13.66 -5.85 0.10
CA ALA A 163 -13.35 -5.47 -1.27
C ALA A 163 -13.22 -6.63 -2.27
N TYR A 164 -13.18 -7.87 -1.81
CA TYR A 164 -12.95 -9.03 -2.68
C TYR A 164 -14.01 -9.14 -3.78
N HIS A 165 -13.55 -9.28 -5.04
CA HIS A 165 -14.45 -9.39 -6.19
C HIS A 165 -13.82 -10.18 -7.34
N THR A 166 -14.43 -11.31 -7.69
CA THR A 166 -14.10 -12.15 -8.84
C THR A 166 -15.37 -12.62 -9.55
N ALA A 167 -15.22 -13.32 -10.68
CA ALA A 167 -16.34 -13.91 -11.41
C ALA A 167 -17.20 -14.86 -10.56
N SER A 168 -16.61 -15.52 -9.55
CA SER A 168 -17.28 -16.56 -8.76
C SER A 168 -17.68 -16.12 -7.36
N LYS A 169 -17.12 -15.05 -6.82
CA LYS A 169 -17.42 -14.57 -5.46
C LYS A 169 -17.21 -13.06 -5.37
N THR A 170 -18.09 -12.39 -4.62
CA THR A 170 -18.04 -10.95 -4.40
C THR A 170 -18.45 -10.63 -2.97
N ASN A 171 -17.66 -9.80 -2.30
CA ASN A 171 -17.99 -9.18 -1.01
C ASN A 171 -18.52 -7.75 -1.21
N VAL A 172 -18.37 -7.19 -2.43
CA VAL A 172 -18.83 -5.86 -2.82
C VAL A 172 -20.33 -5.87 -3.18
N LEU A 173 -20.75 -6.85 -3.98
CA LEU A 173 -22.10 -6.95 -4.55
C LEU A 173 -22.94 -8.00 -3.81
N THR A 174 -23.14 -7.79 -2.51
CA THR A 174 -23.91 -8.69 -1.64
C THR A 174 -25.34 -8.18 -1.45
N GLU A 175 -26.26 -9.06 -1.03
CA GLU A 175 -27.63 -8.67 -0.66
C GLU A 175 -27.63 -7.66 0.50
N GLN A 176 -26.73 -7.84 1.47
CA GLN A 176 -26.56 -6.94 2.61
C GLN A 176 -26.20 -5.51 2.17
N ASN A 177 -25.37 -5.37 1.13
CA ASN A 177 -24.93 -4.07 0.63
C ASN A 177 -25.85 -3.50 -0.46
N ALA A 178 -26.91 -4.22 -0.88
CA ALA A 178 -27.69 -3.86 -2.07
C ALA A 178 -28.33 -2.46 -1.99
N GLU A 179 -28.85 -2.08 -0.83
CA GLU A 179 -29.44 -0.74 -0.63
C GLU A 179 -28.38 0.35 -0.74
N MET A 180 -27.26 0.20 -0.02
CA MET A 180 -26.16 1.16 -0.04
C MET A 180 -25.53 1.28 -1.44
N ASN A 181 -25.33 0.14 -2.11
CA ASN A 181 -24.85 0.08 -3.49
C ASN A 181 -25.74 0.90 -4.42
N LYS A 182 -27.06 0.72 -4.30
CA LYS A 182 -28.02 1.47 -5.12
C LYS A 182 -28.02 2.96 -4.80
N LEU A 183 -27.98 3.34 -3.52
CA LEU A 183 -27.89 4.74 -3.11
C LEU A 183 -26.65 5.42 -3.69
N PHE A 184 -25.50 4.76 -3.63
CA PHE A 184 -24.26 5.27 -4.23
C PHE A 184 -24.38 5.40 -5.75
N GLN A 185 -24.88 4.37 -6.44
CA GLN A 185 -25.06 4.39 -7.90
C GLN A 185 -26.01 5.50 -8.35
N ASP A 186 -27.14 5.65 -7.69
CA ASP A 186 -28.14 6.70 -7.97
C ASP A 186 -27.57 8.09 -7.66
N TRP A 187 -26.81 8.24 -6.58
CA TRP A 187 -26.12 9.47 -6.26
C TRP A 187 -25.09 9.87 -7.32
N VAL A 188 -24.19 8.95 -7.72
CA VAL A 188 -23.20 9.20 -8.78
C VAL A 188 -23.90 9.59 -10.08
N ASN A 189 -24.95 8.86 -10.46
CA ASN A 189 -25.69 9.17 -11.66
C ASN A 189 -26.40 10.53 -11.61
N LEU A 190 -26.97 10.90 -10.46
CA LEU A 190 -27.60 12.19 -10.25
C LEU A 190 -26.61 13.35 -10.41
N ILE A 191 -25.39 13.20 -9.87
CA ILE A 191 -24.38 14.27 -9.93
C ILE A 191 -23.63 14.32 -11.25
N ASN A 192 -23.53 13.19 -11.97
CA ASN A 192 -22.75 13.09 -13.20
C ASN A 192 -23.59 13.19 -14.47
N GLY A 193 -24.76 12.54 -14.53
CA GLY A 193 -25.54 12.42 -15.75
C GLY A 193 -24.67 11.90 -16.92
N ASN A 194 -24.63 12.66 -18.02
CA ASN A 194 -23.87 12.32 -19.24
C ASN A 194 -22.47 12.97 -19.32
N ASP A 195 -22.03 13.62 -18.24
CA ASP A 195 -20.75 14.32 -18.15
C ASP A 195 -19.59 13.35 -17.87
N VAL A 196 -18.35 13.83 -17.95
CA VAL A 196 -17.15 13.02 -17.71
C VAL A 196 -16.90 12.89 -16.20
N LEU A 197 -17.15 11.68 -15.67
CA LEU A 197 -16.85 11.28 -14.29
C LEU A 197 -15.37 10.94 -14.08
N ARG A 198 -14.67 11.68 -13.21
CA ARG A 198 -13.26 11.44 -12.85
C ARG A 198 -13.16 11.15 -11.36
N MET A 199 -13.05 9.88 -10.98
CA MET A 199 -12.96 9.48 -9.58
C MET A 199 -11.53 9.20 -9.16
N TYR A 200 -11.18 9.70 -7.98
CA TYR A 200 -9.91 9.52 -7.32
C TYR A 200 -10.17 9.04 -5.90
N THR A 201 -9.38 8.09 -5.42
CA THR A 201 -9.57 7.53 -4.08
C THR A 201 -8.25 7.44 -3.33
N LEU A 202 -8.33 7.73 -2.03
CA LEU A 202 -7.27 7.49 -1.05
C LEU A 202 -7.43 6.10 -0.38
N ASN A 203 -8.50 5.38 -0.71
CA ASN A 203 -8.73 4.00 -0.29
C ASN A 203 -7.92 3.02 -1.16
N TYR A 204 -7.72 1.81 -0.64
CA TYR A 204 -6.89 0.78 -1.28
C TYR A 204 -7.70 -0.29 -2.04
N ASP A 205 -9.02 -0.20 -2.02
CA ASP A 205 -9.94 -1.10 -2.73
C ASP A 205 -10.30 -0.62 -4.15
N ARG A 206 -11.12 -1.41 -4.85
CA ARG A 206 -11.61 -1.14 -6.21
C ARG A 206 -13.14 -0.92 -6.24
N ASN A 207 -13.77 -0.72 -5.09
CA ASN A 207 -15.22 -0.89 -4.95
C ASN A 207 -16.00 0.08 -5.84
N PHE A 208 -15.61 1.35 -5.89
CA PHE A 208 -16.35 2.35 -6.68
C PHE A 208 -16.41 2.01 -8.17
N LYS A 209 -15.32 1.49 -8.75
CA LYS A 209 -15.32 0.99 -10.14
C LYS A 209 -16.32 -0.17 -10.28
N ILE A 210 -16.21 -1.17 -9.41
CA ILE A 210 -17.03 -2.39 -9.47
C ILE A 210 -18.52 -2.03 -9.38
N LEU A 211 -18.88 -1.19 -8.39
CA LEU A 211 -20.25 -0.75 -8.15
C LEU A 211 -20.87 -0.03 -9.35
N LEU A 212 -20.12 0.84 -10.03
CA LEU A 212 -20.65 1.61 -11.15
C LEU A 212 -20.66 0.84 -12.47
N THR A 213 -19.69 -0.06 -12.67
CA THR A 213 -19.65 -0.94 -13.85
C THR A 213 -20.84 -1.91 -13.83
N GLN A 214 -21.21 -2.41 -12.65
CA GLN A 214 -22.34 -3.32 -12.44
C GLN A 214 -23.67 -2.60 -12.16
N SER A 215 -23.72 -1.27 -12.31
CA SER A 215 -24.95 -0.50 -12.13
C SER A 215 -25.90 -0.62 -13.32
N THR A 216 -27.16 -0.22 -13.12
CA THR A 216 -28.15 -0.09 -14.21
C THR A 216 -27.72 0.93 -15.27
N TYR A 217 -26.86 1.88 -14.91
CA TYR A 217 -26.32 2.93 -15.79
C TYR A 217 -25.12 2.47 -16.62
N LYS A 218 -24.48 1.33 -16.27
CA LYS A 218 -23.38 0.70 -17.00
C LYS A 218 -22.23 1.64 -17.37
N TYR A 219 -21.62 2.27 -16.35
CA TYR A 219 -20.46 3.13 -16.57
C TYR A 219 -19.26 2.32 -17.08
N GLU A 220 -18.63 2.77 -18.16
CA GLU A 220 -17.34 2.25 -18.63
C GLU A 220 -16.21 3.02 -17.94
N ILE A 221 -15.57 2.41 -16.93
CA ILE A 221 -14.59 3.07 -16.07
C ILE A 221 -13.19 2.50 -16.30
N PHE A 222 -12.27 3.36 -16.69
CA PHE A 222 -10.85 3.04 -16.80
C PHE A 222 -10.12 3.30 -15.47
N GLU A 223 -9.48 2.26 -14.89
CA GLU A 223 -8.78 2.38 -13.60
C GLU A 223 -7.25 2.44 -13.71
N GLY A 224 -6.74 2.75 -14.90
CA GLY A 224 -5.30 2.77 -15.16
C GLY A 224 -4.77 1.47 -15.76
N PHE A 225 -5.62 0.44 -15.85
CA PHE A 225 -5.31 -0.88 -16.40
C PHE A 225 -6.41 -1.29 -17.39
N ASP A 226 -6.08 -2.11 -18.40
CA ASP A 226 -7.05 -2.61 -19.37
C ASP A 226 -7.81 -3.82 -18.81
N CYS A 227 -8.85 -3.54 -18.04
CA CYS A 227 -9.67 -4.55 -17.36
C CYS A 227 -11.12 -4.09 -17.16
N GLY A 228 -12.02 -5.06 -17.04
CA GLY A 228 -13.37 -4.86 -16.52
C GLY A 228 -13.39 -4.75 -15.00
N ASP A 229 -14.55 -5.00 -14.40
CA ASP A 229 -14.72 -5.17 -12.96
C ASP A 229 -14.04 -6.45 -12.45
N VAL A 230 -14.17 -7.55 -13.21
CA VAL A 230 -13.50 -8.83 -12.95
C VAL A 230 -12.14 -8.90 -13.64
N ILE A 231 -11.15 -9.47 -12.92
CA ILE A 231 -9.80 -9.76 -13.43
C ILE A 231 -9.64 -11.28 -13.50
N GLY A 232 -9.00 -11.80 -14.55
CA GLY A 232 -8.72 -13.23 -14.67
C GLY A 232 -7.72 -13.70 -13.61
N TYR A 233 -7.91 -14.92 -13.09
CA TYR A 233 -7.14 -15.44 -11.95
C TYR A 233 -5.62 -15.38 -12.14
N THR A 234 -5.16 -15.61 -13.38
CA THR A 234 -3.73 -15.61 -13.74
C THR A 234 -3.24 -14.26 -14.27
N ASP A 235 -4.13 -13.28 -14.43
CA ASP A 235 -3.82 -12.03 -15.09
C ASP A 235 -2.93 -11.16 -14.20
N GLN A 236 -1.93 -10.56 -14.82
CA GLN A 236 -1.09 -9.52 -14.22
C GLN A 236 -0.98 -8.38 -15.22
N LEU A 237 -1.81 -7.37 -15.01
CA LEU A 237 -2.01 -6.30 -15.98
C LEU A 237 -1.06 -5.15 -15.67
N LYS A 238 -0.30 -4.72 -16.69
CA LYS A 238 0.57 -3.54 -16.57
C LYS A 238 -0.25 -2.26 -16.60
N PRO A 239 0.18 -1.20 -15.91
CA PRO A 239 -0.48 0.09 -15.97
C PRO A 239 -0.32 0.72 -17.36
N GLN A 240 -1.41 1.26 -17.88
CA GLN A 240 -1.45 1.99 -19.14
C GLN A 240 -1.04 3.46 -18.91
N ALA A 241 0.21 3.67 -18.51
CA ALA A 241 0.76 4.97 -18.09
C ALA A 241 0.50 6.10 -19.10
N ARG A 242 0.61 5.81 -20.40
CA ARG A 242 0.30 6.78 -21.46
C ARG A 242 -1.17 7.19 -21.45
N ARG A 243 -2.09 6.22 -21.36
CA ARG A 243 -3.52 6.48 -21.31
C ARG A 243 -3.89 7.28 -20.05
N ILE A 244 -3.30 6.96 -18.90
CA ILE A 244 -3.52 7.74 -17.66
C ILE A 244 -3.21 9.23 -17.87
N LEU A 245 -2.12 9.54 -18.58
CA LEU A 245 -1.69 10.92 -18.85
C LEU A 245 -2.51 11.60 -19.95
N GLU A 246 -2.88 10.89 -21.01
CA GLU A 246 -3.47 11.49 -22.21
C GLU A 246 -5.01 11.47 -22.20
N ASP A 247 -5.64 10.52 -21.50
CA ASP A 247 -7.10 10.33 -21.49
C ASP A 247 -7.81 11.32 -20.55
N GLN A 248 -8.55 12.24 -21.16
CA GLN A 248 -9.26 13.33 -20.49
C GLN A 248 -10.78 13.22 -20.57
N ASP A 249 -11.28 12.27 -21.37
CA ASP A 249 -12.68 12.19 -21.79
C ASP A 249 -13.36 10.90 -21.32
N SER A 250 -12.60 9.87 -20.93
CA SER A 250 -13.15 8.65 -20.34
C SER A 250 -13.50 8.83 -18.86
N HIS A 251 -14.49 8.05 -18.40
CA HIS A 251 -14.69 7.88 -16.97
C HIS A 251 -13.52 7.13 -16.35
N ILE A 252 -13.08 7.54 -15.16
CA ILE A 252 -11.95 6.91 -14.48
C ILE A 252 -12.20 6.63 -13.01
N HIS A 253 -11.39 5.73 -12.47
CA HIS A 253 -11.22 5.48 -11.05
C HIS A 253 -9.74 5.23 -10.74
N TYR A 254 -9.04 6.17 -10.12
CA TYR A 254 -7.62 6.00 -9.78
C TYR A 254 -7.38 5.95 -8.27
N ASN A 255 -6.63 4.94 -7.82
CA ASN A 255 -6.14 4.85 -6.46
C ASN A 255 -4.84 5.65 -6.29
N LEU A 256 -4.92 6.79 -5.62
CA LEU A 256 -3.76 7.66 -5.41
C LEU A 256 -2.78 7.11 -4.36
N HIS A 257 -3.30 6.35 -3.40
CA HIS A 257 -2.48 5.70 -2.37
C HIS A 257 -2.18 4.22 -2.66
N GLY A 258 -2.50 3.75 -3.86
CA GLY A 258 -2.27 2.37 -4.26
C GLY A 258 -3.41 1.45 -3.90
N SER A 259 -3.22 0.16 -4.10
CA SER A 259 -4.30 -0.81 -3.93
C SER A 259 -3.77 -2.14 -3.45
N VAL A 260 -4.57 -2.80 -2.60
CA VAL A 260 -4.30 -4.17 -2.17
C VAL A 260 -4.26 -5.16 -3.33
N PHE A 261 -4.91 -4.83 -4.46
CA PHE A 261 -4.92 -5.68 -5.67
C PHE A 261 -3.72 -5.42 -6.58
N TRP A 262 -2.78 -4.55 -6.18
CA TRP A 262 -1.56 -4.29 -6.94
C TRP A 262 -0.42 -5.14 -6.40
N ARG A 263 0.27 -5.84 -7.30
CA ARG A 263 1.52 -6.53 -7.03
C ARG A 263 2.69 -5.63 -7.41
N VAL A 264 3.71 -5.60 -6.56
CA VAL A 264 4.99 -4.95 -6.85
C VAL A 264 6.03 -6.03 -7.12
N ARG A 265 6.76 -5.90 -8.24
CA ARG A 265 7.94 -6.73 -8.52
C ARG A 265 9.19 -5.89 -8.33
N ALA A 266 10.18 -6.42 -7.62
CA ALA A 266 11.47 -5.76 -7.40
C ALA A 266 12.23 -5.55 -8.73
N LEU A 267 12.17 -6.55 -9.60
CA LEU A 267 12.80 -6.54 -10.91
C LEU A 267 11.78 -6.40 -12.03
N ASN A 268 12.16 -5.69 -13.08
CA ASN A 268 11.36 -5.62 -14.30
C ASN A 268 11.47 -6.92 -15.12
N GLN A 269 10.72 -6.99 -16.23
CA GLN A 269 10.76 -8.13 -17.16
C GLN A 269 12.14 -8.48 -17.73
N TYR A 270 13.11 -7.56 -17.65
CA TYR A 270 14.49 -7.74 -18.10
C TYR A 270 15.47 -8.04 -16.96
N GLN A 271 14.97 -8.31 -15.74
CA GLN A 271 15.78 -8.55 -14.54
C GLN A 271 16.64 -7.33 -14.13
N LEU A 272 16.18 -6.12 -14.45
CA LEU A 272 16.80 -4.88 -13.99
C LEU A 272 16.10 -4.39 -12.72
N GLU A 273 16.86 -3.74 -11.83
CA GLU A 273 16.41 -3.09 -10.58
C GLU A 273 15.52 -1.85 -10.86
N LEU A 274 14.37 -2.12 -11.48
CA LEU A 274 13.35 -1.14 -11.84
C LEU A 274 12.00 -1.72 -11.45
N PRO A 275 11.50 -1.39 -10.25
CA PRO A 275 10.28 -1.99 -9.75
C PRO A 275 9.07 -1.69 -10.65
N GLU A 276 8.24 -2.71 -10.86
CA GLU A 276 7.04 -2.63 -11.70
C GLU A 276 5.79 -3.02 -10.91
N PHE A 277 4.71 -2.28 -11.14
CA PHE A 277 3.40 -2.52 -10.55
C PHE A 277 2.49 -3.26 -11.53
N TYR A 278 1.68 -4.17 -11.01
CA TYR A 278 0.74 -4.97 -11.78
C TYR A 278 -0.59 -5.07 -11.05
N LEU A 279 -1.70 -4.90 -11.75
CA LEU A 279 -3.02 -5.24 -11.21
C LEU A 279 -3.24 -6.76 -11.30
N ALA A 280 -3.68 -7.38 -10.21
CA ALA A 280 -3.94 -8.81 -10.09
C ALA A 280 -5.37 -9.10 -9.61
N CYS A 281 -5.81 -10.35 -9.78
CA CYS A 281 -7.16 -10.80 -9.43
C CYS A 281 -7.43 -10.84 -7.91
N GLY A 282 -6.43 -11.28 -7.14
CA GLY A 282 -6.51 -11.35 -5.68
C GLY A 282 -5.71 -10.23 -5.02
N ALA A 283 -5.94 -10.05 -3.72
CA ALA A 283 -5.13 -9.16 -2.93
C ALA A 283 -3.68 -9.67 -2.88
N TYR A 284 -2.72 -8.75 -2.94
CA TYR A 284 -1.30 -9.04 -2.89
C TYR A 284 -0.87 -9.18 -1.44
N ILE A 285 -0.40 -10.37 -1.09
CA ILE A 285 0.12 -10.67 0.25
C ILE A 285 1.62 -10.39 0.25
N GLU A 286 2.03 -9.29 0.89
CA GLU A 286 3.42 -8.83 0.93
C GLU A 286 4.35 -9.84 1.58
N GLN A 287 3.86 -10.62 2.56
CA GLN A 287 4.63 -11.72 3.16
C GLN A 287 5.05 -12.80 2.16
N ASN A 288 4.34 -12.95 1.04
CA ASN A 288 4.67 -13.93 -0.01
C ASN A 288 5.66 -13.36 -1.05
N THR A 289 6.28 -12.22 -0.76
CA THR A 289 7.26 -11.61 -1.64
C THR A 289 8.60 -12.32 -1.49
N ASP A 290 9.09 -12.91 -2.59
CA ASP A 290 10.42 -13.55 -2.62
C ASP A 290 11.55 -12.51 -2.50
N GLU A 291 11.38 -11.33 -3.11
CA GLU A 291 12.38 -10.26 -3.13
C GLU A 291 11.74 -8.91 -2.83
N PHE A 292 12.22 -8.26 -1.77
CA PHE A 292 11.70 -6.97 -1.32
C PHE A 292 12.01 -5.87 -2.33
N PRO A 293 10.99 -5.24 -2.95
CA PRO A 293 11.21 -4.20 -3.94
C PRO A 293 11.76 -2.95 -3.27
N THR A 294 13.06 -2.73 -3.44
CA THR A 294 13.76 -1.55 -2.93
C THR A 294 14.29 -0.73 -4.10
N PHE A 295 14.36 0.59 -3.90
CA PHE A 295 14.94 1.49 -4.88
C PHE A 295 15.84 2.51 -4.19
N GLN A 296 17.02 2.73 -4.75
CA GLN A 296 17.91 3.76 -4.25
C GLN A 296 17.75 5.05 -5.07
N SER A 297 17.08 6.04 -4.49
CA SER A 297 16.90 7.36 -5.14
C SER A 297 18.19 8.17 -5.20
N GLU A 298 18.97 8.12 -4.12
CA GLU A 298 20.29 8.71 -3.98
C GLU A 298 21.18 7.76 -3.18
N LYS A 299 22.51 7.87 -3.29
CA LYS A 299 23.43 7.05 -2.49
C LYS A 299 23.11 7.18 -1.00
N GLY A 300 22.79 6.06 -0.36
CA GLY A 300 22.43 5.99 1.05
C GLY A 300 20.97 6.35 1.38
N LYS A 301 20.12 6.55 0.36
CA LYS A 301 18.66 6.74 0.52
C LYS A 301 17.89 5.65 -0.20
N THR A 302 17.71 4.54 0.50
CA THR A 302 16.90 3.41 0.04
C THR A 302 15.43 3.67 0.36
N VAL A 303 14.56 3.42 -0.61
CA VAL A 303 13.10 3.50 -0.49
C VAL A 303 12.58 2.09 -0.61
N PHE A 304 11.81 1.66 0.38
CA PHE A 304 11.06 0.41 0.30
C PHE A 304 9.75 0.68 -0.44
N LEU A 305 9.44 -0.12 -1.45
CA LEU A 305 8.23 0.04 -2.25
C LEU A 305 7.18 -0.97 -1.83
N THR A 306 5.95 -0.52 -1.80
CA THR A 306 4.79 -1.34 -1.43
C THR A 306 3.63 -0.96 -2.34
N ASN A 307 2.67 -1.85 -2.45
CA ASN A 307 1.36 -1.61 -3.04
C ASN A 307 0.53 -0.58 -2.26
N PHE A 308 0.92 -0.28 -1.02
CA PHE A 308 0.43 0.83 -0.21
C PHE A 308 1.35 2.06 -0.30
N ILE A 309 0.75 3.25 -0.43
CA ILE A 309 1.41 4.53 -0.17
C ILE A 309 0.88 5.05 1.16
N THR A 310 1.56 4.67 2.23
CA THR A 310 1.38 5.22 3.57
C THR A 310 2.62 6.02 3.96
N GLY A 311 2.49 6.80 5.02
CA GLY A 311 3.67 7.30 5.70
C GLY A 311 4.36 8.58 5.19
N TYR A 312 5.64 8.76 5.53
CA TYR A 312 6.45 9.95 5.24
C TYR A 312 7.19 9.82 3.90
N GLN A 313 7.44 8.59 3.44
CA GLN A 313 8.02 8.32 2.12
C GLN A 313 7.00 8.45 0.97
N LYS A 314 5.77 8.94 1.23
CA LYS A 314 4.71 9.12 0.21
C LYS A 314 5.20 9.83 -1.04
N THR A 315 5.92 10.94 -0.88
CA THR A 315 6.44 11.72 -2.02
C THR A 315 7.45 10.91 -2.83
N GLN A 316 8.29 10.11 -2.18
CA GLN A 316 9.28 9.27 -2.86
C GLN A 316 8.61 8.09 -3.59
N ARG A 317 7.57 7.49 -3.00
CA ARG A 317 6.81 6.42 -3.66
C ARG A 317 5.95 6.92 -4.82
N ALA A 318 5.44 8.15 -4.70
CA ALA A 318 4.61 8.77 -5.73
C ALA A 318 5.36 9.04 -7.06
N ILE A 319 6.70 8.97 -7.09
CA ILE A 319 7.47 9.16 -8.34
C ILE A 319 7.39 7.96 -9.29
N PHE A 320 7.00 6.79 -8.78
CA PHE A 320 6.92 5.56 -9.55
C PHE A 320 5.62 5.47 -10.34
N SER A 321 5.66 4.79 -11.48
CA SER A 321 4.46 4.49 -12.25
C SER A 321 3.68 3.35 -11.58
N PRO A 322 2.34 3.42 -11.44
CA PRO A 322 1.46 4.41 -12.06
C PRO A 322 1.19 5.68 -11.24
N PHE A 323 1.66 5.76 -10.00
CA PHE A 323 1.32 6.85 -9.06
C PHE A 323 1.61 8.23 -9.61
N LYS A 324 2.78 8.44 -10.22
CA LYS A 324 3.16 9.72 -10.80
C LYS A 324 2.16 10.18 -11.85
N GLN A 325 1.71 9.27 -12.70
CA GLN A 325 0.76 9.58 -13.77
C GLN A 325 -0.64 9.82 -13.20
N MET A 326 -1.07 9.02 -12.22
CA MET A 326 -2.37 9.19 -11.56
C MET A 326 -2.44 10.52 -10.78
N GLN A 327 -1.37 10.90 -10.08
CA GLN A 327 -1.26 12.19 -9.40
C GLN A 327 -1.25 13.35 -10.41
N ALA A 328 -0.51 13.24 -11.50
CA ALA A 328 -0.51 14.25 -12.55
C ALA A 328 -1.90 14.41 -13.21
N ALA A 329 -2.63 13.30 -13.38
CA ALA A 329 -4.01 13.33 -13.86
C ALA A 329 -4.94 14.01 -12.85
N PHE A 330 -4.78 13.72 -11.56
CA PHE A 330 -5.56 14.36 -10.49
C PHE A 330 -5.32 15.87 -10.44
N ASP A 331 -4.06 16.30 -10.38
CA ASP A 331 -3.69 17.71 -10.34
C ASP A 331 -4.26 18.48 -11.54
N ARG A 332 -4.15 17.89 -12.74
CA ARG A 332 -4.74 18.44 -13.96
C ARG A 332 -6.26 18.53 -13.85
N ASP A 333 -6.93 17.46 -13.45
CA ASP A 333 -8.39 17.41 -13.42
C ASP A 333 -8.94 18.37 -12.36
N CYS A 334 -8.25 18.59 -11.23
CA CYS A 334 -8.61 19.64 -10.27
C CYS A 334 -8.59 21.04 -10.86
N ILE A 335 -7.63 21.34 -11.75
CA ILE A 335 -7.52 22.66 -12.41
C ILE A 335 -8.62 22.85 -13.46
N PHE A 336 -8.98 21.80 -14.19
CA PHE A 336 -9.87 21.87 -15.36
C PHE A 336 -11.26 21.25 -15.15
N CYS A 337 -11.67 20.98 -13.90
CA CYS A 337 -13.00 20.48 -13.61
C CYS A 337 -14.04 21.60 -13.60
N ASP A 338 -15.27 21.25 -13.95
CA ASP A 338 -16.44 22.11 -13.74
C ASP A 338 -16.98 21.97 -12.32
N LYS A 339 -16.73 20.82 -11.69
CA LYS A 339 -17.19 20.48 -10.34
C LYS A 339 -16.19 19.56 -9.66
N LEU A 340 -15.81 19.89 -8.44
CA LEU A 340 -15.04 19.05 -7.53
C LEU A 340 -15.89 18.70 -6.31
N ILE A 341 -15.99 17.41 -5.99
CA ILE A 341 -16.69 16.89 -4.82
C ILE A 341 -15.68 16.10 -3.99
N ILE A 342 -15.66 16.34 -2.67
CA ILE A 342 -14.82 15.59 -1.73
C ILE A 342 -15.74 14.86 -0.77
N VAL A 343 -15.55 13.56 -0.62
CA VAL A 343 -16.31 12.66 0.26
C VAL A 343 -15.30 11.99 1.19
N GLY A 344 -15.47 12.06 2.52
CA GLY A 344 -14.49 11.56 3.48
C GLY A 344 -15.11 11.00 4.73
#